data_AF-A0A1H4UJL4-F1
#
_entry.id   AF-A0A1H4UJL4-F1
#
_cell.length_a   1.000
_cell.length_b   1.000
_cell.length_c   1.000
_cell.angle_alpha   90.00
_cell.angle_beta   90.00
_cell.angle_gamma   90.00
#
_symmetry.space_group_name_H-M   'P 1'
#
loop_
_entity.id
_entity.type
_entity.pdbx_description
1 polymer ?
#
loop_
_entity_poly.entity_id
_entity_poly.type
_entity_poly.pdbx_seq_one_letter_code
_entity_poly.pdbx_strand_id
1 'polypeptide(L)'
;MTDAPKTWPGFARKGSGGGAPYTGVDVAIPEDRIHFAALNTRVTVTEDPTGDHLGWVRTGHENEPPVMIQHERIFDISFPHGSAEEVRRGHGRIVRLSVSAAEEGAR
;
A
#
# COMPACT_ATOMS: atom_id res chain seq x y z
N MET A 1 5.22 -11.32 21.48
CA MET A 1 4.24 -11.92 20.56
C MET A 1 4.30 -11.10 19.29
N THR A 2 4.67 -11.70 18.17
CA THR A 2 4.60 -11.04 16.87
C THR A 2 3.16 -11.20 16.41
N ASP A 3 2.42 -10.11 16.25
CA ASP A 3 1.08 -10.16 15.68
C ASP A 3 1.12 -10.81 14.29
N ALA A 4 0.04 -11.48 13.92
CA ALA A 4 -0.10 -12.05 12.58
C ALA A 4 0.00 -10.92 11.52
N PRO A 5 0.62 -11.18 10.36
CA PRO A 5 0.71 -10.20 9.28
C PRO A 5 -0.69 -9.70 8.86
N LYS A 6 -0.86 -8.39 8.82
CA LYS A 6 -2.13 -7.76 8.41
C LYS A 6 -2.23 -7.72 6.89
N THR A 7 -3.42 -7.95 6.37
CA THR A 7 -3.68 -8.04 4.93
C THR A 7 -4.94 -7.28 4.56
N TRP A 8 -4.90 -6.59 3.42
CA TRP A 8 -6.01 -5.81 2.89
C TRP A 8 -6.22 -6.06 1.39
N PRO A 9 -7.47 -6.12 0.92
CA PRO A 9 -7.75 -6.07 -0.51
C PRO A 9 -7.50 -4.66 -1.05
N GLY A 10 -7.04 -4.59 -2.29
CA GLY A 10 -6.80 -3.31 -2.97
C GLY A 10 -6.89 -3.40 -4.49
N PHE A 11 -6.65 -2.27 -5.11
CA PHE A 11 -6.56 -2.12 -6.55
C PHE A 11 -5.23 -1.50 -6.93
N ALA A 12 -4.66 -1.99 -8.03
CA ALA A 12 -3.40 -1.52 -8.54
C ALA A 12 -3.44 -1.24 -10.04
N ARG A 13 -2.53 -0.37 -10.47
CA ARG A 13 -2.17 -0.20 -11.87
C ARG A 13 -0.94 -1.04 -12.16
N LYS A 14 -1.07 -1.98 -13.10
CA LYS A 14 0.08 -2.73 -13.62
C LYS A 14 0.91 -1.81 -14.52
N GLY A 15 2.23 -1.82 -14.34
CA GLY A 15 3.14 -1.15 -15.27
C GLY A 15 3.02 -1.74 -16.69
N SER A 16 3.46 -1.00 -17.70
CA SER A 16 3.23 -1.30 -19.13
C SER A 16 3.95 -2.57 -19.67
N GLY A 17 4.55 -3.40 -18.81
CA GLY A 17 5.29 -4.61 -19.19
C GLY A 17 4.76 -5.86 -18.47
N GLY A 18 4.89 -7.02 -19.11
CA GLY A 18 4.36 -8.30 -18.61
C GLY A 18 4.78 -8.68 -17.18
N GLY A 19 5.94 -8.19 -16.73
CA GLY A 19 6.45 -8.30 -15.36
C GLY A 19 6.76 -6.96 -14.69
N ALA A 20 6.18 -5.85 -15.15
CA ALA A 20 6.41 -4.55 -14.54
C ALA A 20 5.76 -4.48 -13.15
N PRO A 21 6.40 -3.84 -12.17
CA PRO A 21 5.84 -3.67 -10.82
C PRO A 21 4.55 -2.85 -10.85
N TYR A 22 3.75 -2.99 -9.80
CA TYR A 22 2.56 -2.17 -9.58
C TYR A 22 3.00 -0.74 -9.26
N THR A 23 2.56 0.23 -10.06
CA THR A 23 3.05 1.62 -9.95
C THR A 23 2.13 2.53 -9.14
N GLY A 24 0.92 2.09 -8.87
CA GLY A 24 -0.05 2.77 -8.02
C GLY A 24 -0.91 1.71 -7.37
N VAL A 25 -1.04 1.77 -6.05
CA VAL A 25 -1.74 0.79 -5.22
C VAL A 25 -2.59 1.56 -4.23
N ASP A 26 -3.89 1.29 -4.24
CA ASP A 26 -4.83 1.85 -3.27
C ASP A 26 -5.61 0.74 -2.59
N VAL A 27 -5.87 0.94 -1.32
CA VAL A 27 -6.68 0.07 -0.46
C VAL A 27 -7.92 0.82 -0.01
N ALA A 28 -8.99 0.10 0.29
CA ALA A 28 -10.26 0.68 0.74
C ALA A 28 -10.92 1.70 -0.22
N ILE A 29 -10.58 1.67 -1.52
CA ILE A 29 -11.31 2.40 -2.55
C ILE A 29 -12.52 1.59 -3.01
N PRO A 30 -13.73 2.18 -3.07
CA PRO A 30 -14.90 1.55 -3.66
C PRO A 30 -14.68 1.15 -5.13
N GLU A 31 -15.13 -0.05 -5.54
CA GLU A 31 -14.88 -0.58 -6.90
C GLU A 31 -15.38 0.36 -8.01
N ASP A 32 -16.45 1.12 -7.77
CA ASP A 32 -17.02 2.07 -8.73
C ASP A 32 -16.13 3.31 -8.99
N ARG A 33 -15.09 3.52 -8.16
CA ARG A 33 -14.18 4.67 -8.26
C ARG A 33 -12.80 4.35 -8.84
N ILE A 34 -12.52 3.08 -9.12
CA ILE A 34 -11.20 2.62 -9.57
C ILE A 34 -10.81 3.16 -10.97
N HIS A 35 -11.81 3.49 -11.78
CA HIS A 35 -11.62 3.96 -13.16
C HIS A 35 -10.89 5.31 -13.23
N PHE A 36 -11.06 6.19 -12.23
CA PHE A 36 -10.44 7.52 -12.21
C PHE A 36 -8.92 7.46 -12.01
N ALA A 37 -8.42 6.44 -11.31
CA ALA A 37 -7.01 6.27 -11.03
C ALA A 37 -6.30 5.28 -11.98
N ALA A 38 -7.03 4.79 -12.99
CA ALA A 38 -6.60 3.69 -13.87
C ALA A 38 -6.10 2.47 -13.09
N LEU A 39 -6.72 2.19 -11.94
CA LEU A 39 -6.46 1.01 -11.12
C LEU A 39 -7.45 -0.06 -11.57
N ASN A 40 -6.95 -1.14 -12.15
CA ASN A 40 -7.81 -2.17 -12.77
C ASN A 40 -7.42 -3.59 -12.39
N THR A 41 -6.33 -3.76 -11.65
CA THR A 41 -5.86 -5.06 -11.20
C THR A 41 -6.18 -5.22 -9.73
N ARG A 42 -6.94 -6.26 -9.37
CA ARG A 42 -7.16 -6.61 -7.96
C ARG A 42 -5.85 -7.12 -7.37
N VAL A 43 -5.53 -6.65 -6.17
CA VAL A 43 -4.31 -7.03 -5.44
C VAL A 43 -4.60 -7.36 -3.99
N THR A 44 -3.70 -8.13 -3.41
CA THR A 44 -3.60 -8.34 -1.97
C THR A 44 -2.40 -7.56 -1.46
N VAL A 45 -2.61 -6.71 -0.45
CA VAL A 45 -1.56 -5.92 0.20
C VAL A 45 -1.34 -6.49 1.60
N THR A 46 -0.10 -6.86 1.95
CA THR A 46 0.23 -7.52 3.21
C THR A 46 1.40 -6.82 3.91
N GLU A 47 1.32 -6.62 5.23
CA GLU A 47 2.48 -6.22 6.04
C GLU A 47 3.59 -7.28 5.92
N ASP A 48 4.72 -6.88 5.36
CA ASP A 48 5.86 -7.76 5.10
C ASP A 48 7.16 -6.97 5.35
N PRO A 49 7.98 -7.33 6.35
CA PRO A 49 9.23 -6.62 6.65
C PRO A 49 10.25 -6.68 5.51
N THR A 50 10.08 -7.59 4.54
CA THR A 50 10.93 -7.73 3.35
C THR A 50 10.31 -7.14 2.09
N GLY A 51 9.09 -6.59 2.20
CA GLY A 51 8.35 -5.97 1.10
C GLY A 51 9.04 -4.75 0.49
N ASP A 52 8.75 -4.51 -0.78
CA ASP A 52 9.32 -3.47 -1.63
C ASP A 52 8.49 -2.19 -1.69
N HIS A 53 7.28 -2.20 -1.11
CA HIS A 53 6.42 -1.04 -0.95
C HIS A 53 6.49 -0.52 0.49
N LEU A 54 6.34 0.78 0.64
CA LEU A 54 6.15 1.47 1.91
C LEU A 54 4.71 1.91 2.05
N GLY A 55 4.14 1.70 3.24
CA GLY A 55 2.82 2.12 3.65
C GLY A 55 2.88 3.18 4.75
N TRP A 56 2.01 4.20 4.69
CA TRP A 56 1.80 5.12 5.81
C TRP A 56 0.56 4.71 6.62
N VAL A 57 0.73 4.44 7.91
CA VAL A 57 -0.36 4.09 8.85
C VAL A 57 -0.57 5.23 9.83
N ARG A 58 -1.83 5.63 10.04
CA ARG A 58 -2.21 6.66 11.02
C ARG A 58 -2.22 6.05 12.43
N THR A 59 -1.65 6.76 13.39
CA THR A 59 -1.34 6.28 14.75
C THR A 59 -2.54 6.05 15.68
N GLY A 60 -3.78 6.11 15.17
CA GLY A 60 -4.99 6.13 16.00
C GLY A 60 -5.78 4.82 16.07
N HIS A 61 -5.58 3.89 15.13
CA HIS A 61 -6.41 2.69 15.04
C HIS A 61 -5.59 1.45 14.69
N GLU A 62 -5.72 0.43 15.53
CA GLU A 62 -5.22 -0.90 15.19
C GLU A 62 -5.99 -1.43 13.97
N ASN A 63 -5.27 -2.01 13.01
CA ASN A 63 -5.81 -2.65 11.80
C ASN A 63 -6.35 -1.71 10.71
N GLU A 64 -6.13 -0.40 10.84
CA GLU A 64 -6.39 0.53 9.74
C GLU A 64 -5.45 0.22 8.56
N PRO A 65 -5.97 0.13 7.32
CA PRO A 65 -5.14 -0.01 6.14
C PRO A 65 -4.20 1.20 5.97
N PRO A 66 -3.03 1.01 5.36
CA PRO A 66 -2.14 2.12 5.02
C PRO A 66 -2.80 3.06 4.01
N VAL A 67 -2.73 4.38 4.23
CA VAL A 67 -3.40 5.40 3.42
C VAL A 67 -2.55 5.93 2.25
N MET A 68 -1.30 5.50 2.17
CA MET A 68 -0.36 5.84 1.11
C MET A 68 0.55 4.64 0.90
N ILE A 69 0.54 4.05 -0.29
CA ILE A 69 1.33 2.87 -0.65
C ILE A 69 2.17 3.18 -1.88
N GLN A 70 3.49 3.24 -1.73
CA GLN A 70 4.43 3.63 -2.79
C GLN A 70 5.79 2.97 -2.60
N HIS A 71 6.61 2.92 -3.66
CA HIS A 71 8.04 2.60 -3.51
C HIS A 71 8.80 3.73 -2.79
N GLU A 72 9.89 3.37 -2.10
CA GLU A 72 10.66 4.24 -1.20
C GLU A 72 10.95 5.64 -1.76
N ARG A 73 11.45 5.73 -2.99
CA ARG A 73 11.79 7.03 -3.62
C ARG A 73 10.58 7.97 -3.77
N ILE A 74 9.40 7.44 -4.07
CA ILE A 74 8.17 8.23 -4.23
C ILE A 74 7.51 8.49 -2.86
N PHE A 75 7.69 7.55 -1.94
CA PHE A 75 7.14 7.67 -0.60
C PHE A 75 7.69 8.90 0.14
N ASP A 76 9.02 9.10 0.11
CA ASP A 76 9.64 10.22 0.82
C ASP A 76 9.27 11.61 0.28
N ILE A 77 9.04 11.74 -1.03
CA ILE A 77 8.67 13.04 -1.64
C ILE A 77 7.25 13.49 -1.27
N SER A 78 6.45 12.61 -0.69
CA SER A 78 5.06 12.89 -0.32
C SER A 78 4.92 13.62 1.03
N PHE A 79 6.03 13.79 1.76
CA PHE A 79 6.05 14.44 3.07
C PHE A 79 6.85 15.76 3.03
N PRO A 80 6.25 16.92 3.34
CA PRO A 80 6.93 18.22 3.29
C PRO A 80 8.21 18.33 4.14
N HIS A 81 8.27 17.56 5.23
CA HIS A 81 9.40 17.54 6.16
C HIS A 81 10.17 16.20 6.14
N GLY A 82 9.85 15.31 5.20
CA GLY A 82 10.38 13.95 5.14
C GLY A 82 9.67 12.98 6.09
N SER A 83 9.56 11.72 5.66
CA SER A 83 8.81 10.68 6.36
C SER A 83 9.33 10.39 7.77
N ALA A 84 10.65 10.44 7.98
CA ALA A 84 11.30 10.22 9.28
C ALA A 84 10.88 11.27 10.33
N GLU A 85 10.74 12.54 9.93
CA GLU A 85 10.35 13.62 10.84
C GLU A 85 8.87 13.51 11.24
N GLU A 86 8.00 13.10 10.31
CA GLU A 86 6.58 12.85 10.59
C GLU A 86 6.38 11.71 11.59
N VAL A 87 7.17 10.63 11.47
CA VAL A 87 7.22 9.53 12.46
C VAL A 87 7.69 10.06 13.82
N ARG A 88 8.77 10.85 13.85
CA ARG A 88 9.31 11.42 15.10
C ARG A 88 8.28 12.30 15.83
N ARG A 89 7.40 12.99 15.09
CA ARG A 89 6.30 13.80 15.62
C ARG A 89 5.05 13.01 16.00
N GLY A 90 5.03 11.70 15.74
CA GLY A 90 3.92 10.82 16.10
C GLY A 90 2.70 10.92 15.18
N HIS A 91 2.85 11.50 13.98
CA HIS A 91 1.75 11.64 13.02
C HIS A 91 1.36 10.32 12.33
N GLY A 92 2.21 9.30 12.45
CA GLY A 92 1.99 7.98 11.86
C GLY A 92 3.22 7.09 12.01
N ARG A 93 3.16 5.95 11.33
CA ARG A 93 4.28 5.01 11.21
C ARG A 93 4.41 4.53 9.76
N ILE A 94 5.63 4.17 9.40
CA ILE A 94 5.93 3.53 8.11
C ILE A 94 5.90 2.02 8.31
N VAL A 95 5.27 1.31 7.37
CA VAL A 95 5.29 -0.15 7.29
C VAL A 95 5.84 -0.60 5.96
N ARG A 96 6.48 -1.77 5.92
CA ARG A 96 6.82 -2.42 4.65
C ARG A 96 5.70 -3.36 4.24
N LEU A 97 5.44 -3.39 2.94
CA LEU A 97 4.31 -4.09 2.34
C LEU A 97 4.77 -4.89 1.13
N SER A 98 4.19 -6.07 0.98
CA SER A 98 4.21 -6.83 -0.27
C SER A 98 2.86 -6.69 -0.97
N VAL A 99 2.90 -6.56 -2.30
CA VAL A 99 1.70 -6.42 -3.15
C VAL A 99 1.72 -7.51 -4.20
N SER A 100 0.73 -8.40 -4.16
CA SER A 100 0.58 -9.49 -5.13
C SER A 100 -0.75 -9.39 -5.86
N ALA A 101 -0.83 -9.96 -7.07
CA ALA A 101 -2.12 -10.16 -7.70
C ALA A 101 -3.04 -10.93 -6.74
N ALA A 102 -4.28 -10.47 -6.58
CA ALA A 102 -5.28 -11.26 -5.89
C ALA A 102 -5.54 -12.51 -6.75
N GLU A 103 -5.55 -13.70 -6.15
CA GLU A 103 -6.05 -14.88 -6.86
C GLU A 103 -7.49 -14.59 -7.28
N GLU A 104 -7.76 -14.60 -8.59
CA GLU A 104 -9.13 -14.65 -9.06
C GLU A 104 -9.69 -15.98 -8.57
N GLY A 105 -10.58 -15.93 -7.59
CA GLY A 105 -11.28 -17.11 -7.11
C GLY A 105 -11.77 -17.90 -8.32
N ALA A 106 -11.34 -19.16 -8.42
CA ALA A 106 -11.85 -20.10 -9.41
C ALA A 106 -13.39 -20.02 -9.36
N ARG A 107 -13.97 -19.66 -10.50
CA ARG A 107 -15.41 -19.53 -10.71
C ARG A 107 -16.24 -20.67 -10.14
#